data_AF-A0A531NAF9-F1
#
_entry.id   AF-A0A531NAF9-F1
#
_cell.length_a   1.000
_cell.length_b   1.000
_cell.length_c   1.000
_cell.angle_alpha   90.00
_cell.angle_beta   90.00
_cell.angle_gamma   90.00
#
_symmetry.space_group_name_H-M   'P 1'
#
loop_
_entity.id
_entity.type
_entity.pdbx_description
1 polymer ?
#
loop_
_entity_poly.entity_id
_entity_poly.type
_entity_poly.pdbx_seq_one_letter_code
_entity_poly.pdbx_strand_id
1 'polypeptide(L)'
;MPDLLLELRSEEIPARMQRKAAGDLRKMLTDGLVEAGLTYEAAREYWTPRRLTLDIRGLNARSKDIHEDIKGPSTSAPEQAVQGFLRKAGLSSIAEAHVHSDPKKGDFYVAHISKPGRAAEEIIAGLMPDIIRNFPWPKSMRWGPASAKPGALRWVRPLQSILCTFGPETEEPVVVDFEIDGIRSGNITYGHRFLAPGEITVRRFDDYVSKLEAAKVVLDADRRKEIILADARNLAFANGLDLVEDEGLLEEVSGLVEWPVVLMGEFEEAFLAIPAEVIRLTIRANQKCFVTRSQGESEALSNRFILTANIEAKDGGK
;
A
#
# COMPACT_ATOMS: atom_id res chain seq x y z
N MET A 1 2.08 0.21 -22.01
CA MET A 1 3.18 0.09 -21.03
C MET A 1 2.73 -0.89 -19.95
N PRO A 2 3.62 -1.65 -19.32
CA PRO A 2 3.24 -2.62 -18.29
C PRO A 2 2.75 -1.97 -17.00
N ASP A 3 1.90 -2.69 -16.28
CA ASP A 3 1.34 -2.29 -15.00
C ASP A 3 1.92 -3.16 -13.88
N LEU A 4 2.05 -2.59 -12.68
CA LEU A 4 2.50 -3.28 -11.48
C LEU A 4 1.35 -3.36 -10.47
N LEU A 5 1.02 -4.58 -10.06
CA LEU A 5 0.16 -4.85 -8.92
C LEU A 5 1.00 -5.36 -7.76
N LEU A 6 0.86 -4.72 -6.60
CA LEU A 6 1.47 -5.14 -5.35
C LEU A 6 0.42 -5.27 -4.24
N GLU A 7 0.45 -6.37 -3.48
CA GLU A 7 -0.27 -6.53 -2.21
C GLU A 7 0.70 -6.94 -1.11
N LEU A 8 0.62 -6.24 0.04
CA LEU A 8 1.20 -6.67 1.31
C LEU A 8 0.04 -7.06 2.24
N ARG A 9 -0.21 -8.36 2.38
CA ARG A 9 -1.28 -8.88 3.23
C ARG A 9 -0.74 -9.24 4.62
N SER A 10 -1.39 -8.77 5.67
CA SER A 10 -1.01 -9.01 7.06
C SER A 10 -2.22 -9.33 7.95
N GLU A 11 -2.00 -9.67 9.22
CA GLU A 11 -3.07 -9.61 10.21
C GLU A 11 -3.51 -8.15 10.47
N GLU A 12 -4.62 -7.97 11.20
CA GLU A 12 -5.35 -6.69 11.28
C GLU A 12 -4.52 -5.47 11.69
N ILE A 13 -4.30 -4.59 10.72
CA ILE A 13 -3.71 -3.27 10.84
C ILE A 13 -4.72 -2.35 11.55
N PRO A 14 -4.35 -1.62 12.61
CA PRO A 14 -5.26 -0.66 13.25
C PRO A 14 -5.78 0.38 12.25
N ALA A 15 -7.10 0.61 12.21
CA ALA A 15 -7.77 1.54 11.28
C ALA A 15 -7.03 2.88 11.11
N ARG A 16 -6.68 3.52 12.24
CA ARG A 16 -5.96 4.80 12.28
C ARG A 16 -4.59 4.82 11.59
N MET A 17 -3.99 3.66 11.29
CA MET A 17 -2.67 3.54 10.66
C MET A 17 -2.76 3.23 9.16
N GLN A 18 -3.90 2.74 8.67
CA GLN A 18 -4.00 2.14 7.33
C GLN A 18 -3.78 3.15 6.21
N ARG A 19 -4.52 4.26 6.21
CA ARG A 19 -4.40 5.32 5.18
C ARG A 19 -2.97 5.84 5.05
N LYS A 20 -2.33 6.17 6.18
CA LYS A 20 -0.95 6.65 6.18
C LYS A 20 0.00 5.58 5.64
N ALA A 21 -0.15 4.32 6.06
CA ALA A 21 0.69 3.24 5.58
C ALA A 21 0.52 3.00 4.06
N ALA A 22 -0.69 3.06 3.53
CA ALA A 22 -0.93 2.96 2.09
C ALA A 22 -0.21 4.08 1.31
N GLY A 23 -0.30 5.31 1.80
CA GLY A 23 0.42 6.47 1.24
C GLY A 23 1.96 6.36 1.36
N ASP A 24 2.46 5.88 2.49
CA ASP A 24 3.89 5.64 2.69
C ASP A 24 4.42 4.57 1.72
N LEU A 25 3.67 3.46 1.54
CA LEU A 25 4.02 2.40 0.59
C LEU A 25 4.10 2.94 -0.84
N ARG A 26 3.07 3.67 -1.28
CA ARG A 26 3.04 4.32 -2.59
C ARG A 26 4.27 5.19 -2.76
N LYS A 27 4.51 6.12 -1.83
CA LYS A 27 5.62 7.07 -1.90
C LYS A 27 6.97 6.35 -1.99
N MET A 28 7.24 5.42 -1.08
CA MET A 28 8.52 4.71 -1.03
C MET A 28 8.81 3.93 -2.31
N LEU A 29 7.80 3.24 -2.85
CA LEU A 29 7.99 2.50 -4.09
C LEU A 29 8.11 3.43 -5.29
N THR A 30 7.24 4.43 -5.45
CA THR A 30 7.31 5.35 -6.59
C THR A 30 8.59 6.17 -6.61
N ASP A 31 9.07 6.63 -5.45
CA ASP A 31 10.34 7.35 -5.35
C ASP A 31 11.50 6.43 -5.74
N GLY A 32 11.54 5.19 -5.23
CA GLY A 32 12.57 4.21 -5.59
C GLY A 32 12.56 3.85 -7.08
N LEU A 33 11.38 3.74 -7.71
CA LEU A 33 11.25 3.50 -9.15
C LEU A 33 11.81 4.69 -9.95
N VAL A 34 11.49 5.92 -9.56
CA VAL A 34 11.97 7.14 -10.24
C VAL A 34 13.47 7.32 -10.06
N GLU A 35 14.01 7.10 -8.85
CA GLU A 35 15.44 7.13 -8.57
C GLU A 35 16.20 6.08 -9.39
N ALA A 36 15.59 4.92 -9.65
CA ALA A 36 16.13 3.88 -10.51
C ALA A 36 15.98 4.17 -12.03
N GLY A 37 15.40 5.32 -12.40
CA GLY A 37 15.27 5.77 -13.79
C GLY A 37 14.05 5.23 -14.52
N LEU A 38 13.03 4.76 -13.80
CA LEU A 38 11.73 4.37 -14.36
C LEU A 38 10.74 5.54 -14.29
N THR A 39 9.71 5.48 -15.13
CA THR A 39 8.58 6.42 -15.12
C THR A 39 7.28 5.64 -15.16
N TYR A 40 6.21 6.21 -14.61
CA TYR A 40 4.87 5.65 -14.59
C TYR A 40 3.83 6.74 -14.90
N GLU A 41 2.64 6.35 -15.32
CA GLU A 41 1.55 7.28 -15.65
C GLU A 41 0.68 7.60 -14.43
N ALA A 42 0.35 6.58 -13.64
CA ALA A 42 -0.46 6.74 -12.43
C ALA A 42 -0.05 5.72 -11.36
N ALA A 43 -0.26 6.09 -10.10
CA ALA A 43 -0.09 5.19 -8.96
C ALA A 43 -1.22 5.45 -7.96
N ARG A 44 -1.96 4.40 -7.60
CA ARG A 44 -3.08 4.47 -6.65
C ARG A 44 -2.95 3.41 -5.57
N GLU A 45 -2.96 3.88 -4.33
CA GLU A 45 -2.96 3.04 -3.15
C GLU A 45 -4.39 2.63 -2.74
N TYR A 46 -4.50 1.43 -2.20
CA TYR A 46 -5.71 0.93 -1.56
C TYR A 46 -5.34 0.25 -0.23
N TRP A 47 -6.30 0.18 0.68
CA TRP A 47 -6.08 -0.50 1.95
C TRP A 47 -7.36 -1.14 2.47
N THR A 48 -7.17 -2.17 3.29
CA THR A 48 -8.19 -2.80 4.11
C THR A 48 -7.60 -3.07 5.50
N PRO A 49 -8.38 -3.59 6.48
CA PRO A 49 -7.82 -4.05 7.74
C PRO A 49 -6.63 -4.99 7.60
N ARG A 50 -6.50 -5.73 6.50
CA ARG A 50 -5.48 -6.77 6.33
C ARG A 50 -4.55 -6.55 5.14
N ARG A 51 -4.70 -5.46 4.39
CA ARG A 51 -4.00 -5.26 3.11
C ARG A 51 -3.54 -3.84 2.93
N LEU A 52 -2.34 -3.70 2.39
CA LEU A 52 -1.91 -2.53 1.65
C LEU A 52 -1.73 -2.96 0.20
N THR A 53 -2.35 -2.26 -0.73
CA THR A 53 -2.28 -2.57 -2.16
C THR A 53 -1.83 -1.35 -2.92
N LEU A 54 -1.03 -1.55 -3.96
CA LEU A 54 -0.63 -0.51 -4.89
C LEU A 54 -0.88 -0.97 -6.34
N ASP A 55 -1.57 -0.13 -7.09
CA ASP A 55 -1.77 -0.24 -8.54
C ASP A 55 -0.95 0.85 -9.22
N ILE A 56 0.10 0.49 -9.96
CA ILE A 56 0.89 1.43 -10.76
C ILE A 56 0.65 1.12 -12.23
N ARG A 57 0.19 2.15 -12.96
CA ARG A 57 -0.14 2.05 -14.37
C ARG A 57 0.93 2.68 -15.25
N GLY A 58 1.18 2.05 -16.38
CA GLY A 58 2.05 2.57 -17.44
C GLY A 58 3.51 2.73 -17.01
N LEU A 59 4.04 1.77 -16.24
CA LEU A 59 5.44 1.74 -15.81
C LEU A 59 6.33 1.32 -16.99
N ASN A 60 7.49 1.94 -17.18
CA ASN A 60 8.45 1.49 -18.21
C ASN A 60 9.00 0.10 -17.87
N ALA A 61 9.16 -0.77 -18.88
CA ALA A 61 9.70 -2.12 -18.70
C ALA A 61 11.20 -2.15 -18.34
N ARG A 62 11.95 -1.09 -18.65
CA ARG A 62 13.35 -0.95 -18.23
C ARG A 62 13.72 0.52 -18.02
N SER A 63 14.72 0.77 -17.19
CA SER A 63 15.32 2.10 -17.07
C SER A 63 16.18 2.42 -18.30
N LYS A 64 16.45 3.70 -18.53
CA LYS A 64 17.27 4.14 -19.66
C LYS A 64 18.74 3.79 -19.43
N ASP A 65 19.46 3.50 -20.50
CA ASP A 65 20.91 3.43 -20.48
C ASP A 65 21.47 4.81 -20.09
N ILE A 66 22.43 4.83 -19.16
CA ILE A 66 23.07 6.06 -18.71
C ILE A 66 24.42 6.15 -19.40
N HIS A 67 24.63 7.25 -20.11
CA HIS A 67 25.92 7.61 -20.71
C HIS A 67 26.48 8.83 -19.97
N GLU A 68 27.67 8.69 -19.40
CA GLU A 68 28.36 9.76 -18.67
C GLU A 68 29.79 9.92 -19.22
N ASP A 69 30.13 11.16 -19.57
CA ASP A 69 31.48 11.53 -19.98
C ASP A 69 32.23 12.13 -18.80
N ILE A 70 33.12 11.36 -18.18
CA ILE A 70 33.99 11.88 -17.12
C ILE A 70 35.23 12.46 -17.78
N LYS A 71 35.36 13.79 -17.72
CA LYS A 71 36.57 14.49 -18.15
C LYS A 71 37.70 14.23 -17.16
N GLY A 72 38.79 13.69 -17.69
CA GLY A 72 40.04 13.44 -17.02
C GLY A 72 41.04 14.59 -17.18
N PRO A 73 42.26 14.40 -16.66
CA PRO A 73 43.33 15.38 -16.76
C PRO A 73 43.91 15.45 -18.18
N SER A 74 44.79 16.42 -18.43
CA SER A 74 45.54 16.49 -19.70
C SER A 74 46.34 15.21 -19.95
N THR A 75 46.57 14.86 -21.21
CA THR A 75 47.41 13.71 -21.60
C THR A 75 48.86 13.82 -21.12
N SER A 76 49.32 15.03 -20.79
CA SER A 76 50.64 15.32 -20.21
C SER A 76 50.66 15.37 -18.67
N ALA A 77 49.53 15.09 -18.01
CA ALA A 77 49.44 15.18 -16.56
C ALA A 77 50.27 14.10 -15.84
N PRO A 78 50.72 14.35 -14.59
CA PRO A 78 51.45 13.37 -13.82
C PRO A 78 50.66 12.08 -13.60
N GLU A 79 51.37 10.95 -13.53
CA GLU A 79 50.79 9.60 -13.36
C GLU A 79 49.78 9.54 -12.21
N GLN A 80 50.03 10.24 -11.10
CA GLN A 80 49.12 10.28 -9.95
C GLN A 80 47.75 10.87 -10.29
N ALA A 81 47.68 11.88 -11.16
CA ALA A 81 46.43 12.49 -11.61
C ALA A 81 45.67 11.55 -12.54
N VAL A 82 46.40 10.84 -13.41
CA VAL A 82 45.84 9.81 -14.31
C VAL A 82 45.25 8.67 -13.50
N GLN A 83 45.98 8.14 -12.50
CA GLN A 83 45.50 7.08 -11.60
C GLN A 83 44.27 7.52 -10.79
N GLY A 84 44.22 8.77 -10.33
CA GLY A 84 43.05 9.34 -9.67
C GLY A 84 41.83 9.38 -10.58
N PHE A 85 42.02 9.75 -11.86
CA PHE A 85 40.97 9.72 -12.87
C PHE A 85 40.48 8.31 -13.17
N LEU A 86 41.38 7.33 -13.35
CA LEU A 86 41.00 5.93 -13.58
C LEU A 86 40.14 5.38 -12.45
N ARG A 87 40.53 5.63 -11.19
CA ARG A 87 39.73 5.24 -10.01
C ARG A 87 38.36 5.89 -9.98
N LYS A 88 38.29 7.20 -10.30
CA LYS A 88 37.02 7.94 -10.34
C LYS A 88 36.11 7.43 -11.46
N ALA A 89 36.68 7.11 -12.61
CA ALA A 89 35.95 6.64 -13.79
C ALA A 89 35.68 5.13 -13.78
N GLY A 90 36.24 4.39 -12.83
CA GLY A 90 36.09 2.94 -12.75
C GLY A 90 36.80 2.18 -13.87
N LEU A 91 37.80 2.79 -14.52
CA LEU A 91 38.57 2.19 -15.60
C LEU A 91 39.75 1.40 -15.03
N SER A 92 40.05 0.22 -15.59
CA SER A 92 41.21 -0.57 -15.20
C SER A 92 42.52 -0.08 -15.82
N SER A 93 42.44 0.61 -16.97
CA SER A 93 43.60 1.11 -17.70
C SER A 93 43.27 2.42 -18.41
N ILE A 94 44.28 3.27 -18.62
CA ILE A 94 44.17 4.50 -19.41
C ILE A 94 43.87 4.24 -20.89
N ALA A 95 44.16 3.02 -21.38
CA ALA A 95 43.82 2.60 -22.73
C ALA A 95 42.30 2.53 -22.98
N GLU A 96 41.49 2.47 -21.93
CA GLU A 96 40.02 2.50 -22.01
C GLU A 96 39.47 3.93 -22.08
N ALA A 97 40.32 4.95 -21.88
CA ALA A 97 39.95 6.35 -22.01
C ALA A 97 40.21 6.87 -23.41
N HIS A 98 39.38 7.80 -23.84
CA HIS A 98 39.49 8.49 -25.12
C HIS A 98 40.26 9.79 -24.94
N VAL A 99 40.99 10.22 -25.97
CA VAL A 99 41.67 11.52 -25.99
C VAL A 99 40.83 12.51 -26.78
N HIS A 100 40.46 13.62 -26.13
CA HIS A 100 39.77 14.73 -26.77
C HIS A 100 40.69 15.95 -26.79
N SER A 101 40.67 16.70 -27.88
CA SER A 101 41.48 17.91 -28.07
C SER A 101 40.63 19.16 -27.87
N ASP A 102 41.11 20.10 -27.06
CA ASP A 102 40.55 21.46 -26.93
C ASP A 102 41.58 22.50 -27.40
N PRO A 103 41.23 23.40 -28.33
CA PRO A 103 42.17 24.39 -28.89
C PRO A 103 42.83 25.32 -27.86
N LYS A 104 42.23 25.50 -26.68
CA LYS A 104 42.72 26.37 -25.60
C LYS A 104 43.35 25.57 -24.45
N LYS A 105 42.97 24.31 -24.25
CA LYS A 105 43.39 23.50 -23.09
C LYS A 105 44.29 22.32 -23.44
N GLY A 106 44.52 22.04 -24.73
CA GLY A 106 45.29 20.89 -25.20
C GLY A 106 44.51 19.58 -25.11
N ASP A 107 45.21 18.46 -25.27
CA ASP A 107 44.62 17.13 -25.22
C ASP A 107 44.37 16.68 -23.79
N PHE A 108 43.22 16.05 -23.55
CA PHE A 108 42.81 15.51 -22.25
C PHE A 108 42.06 14.19 -22.39
N TYR A 109 42.10 13.38 -21.34
CA TYR A 109 41.40 12.10 -21.30
C TYR A 109 39.91 12.28 -21.02
N VAL A 110 39.08 11.42 -21.59
CA VAL A 110 37.64 11.32 -21.35
C VAL A 110 37.28 9.85 -21.20
N ALA A 111 36.56 9.51 -20.13
CA ALA A 111 35.99 8.18 -19.95
C ALA A 111 34.52 8.23 -20.36
N HIS A 112 34.16 7.47 -21.38
CA HIS A 112 32.76 7.26 -21.75
C HIS A 112 32.22 6.08 -20.95
N ILE A 113 31.50 6.38 -19.87
CA ILE A 113 30.88 5.36 -19.03
C ILE A 113 29.49 5.10 -19.58
N SER A 114 29.22 3.86 -19.97
CA SER A 114 27.89 3.38 -20.28
C SER A 114 27.43 2.39 -19.21
N LYS A 115 26.33 2.72 -18.52
CA LYS A 115 25.66 1.80 -17.61
C LYS A 115 24.37 1.34 -18.29
N PRO A 116 24.23 0.04 -18.61
CA PRO A 116 22.99 -0.46 -19.19
C PRO A 116 21.86 -0.27 -18.19
N GLY A 117 20.71 0.17 -18.70
CA GLY A 117 19.48 0.25 -17.95
C GLY A 117 19.01 -1.14 -17.51
N ARG A 118 18.35 -1.20 -16.37
CA ARG A 118 17.92 -2.44 -15.71
C ARG A 118 16.46 -2.74 -16.01
N ALA A 119 16.09 -4.01 -16.03
CA ALA A 119 14.70 -4.42 -16.13
C ALA A 119 13.90 -3.94 -14.91
N ALA A 120 12.64 -3.57 -15.11
CA ALA A 120 11.79 -3.08 -14.04
C ALA A 120 11.59 -4.13 -12.95
N GLU A 121 11.48 -5.40 -13.34
CA GLU A 121 11.37 -6.54 -12.43
C GLU A 121 12.55 -6.61 -11.48
N GLU A 122 13.78 -6.44 -11.98
CA GLU A 122 15.00 -6.45 -11.15
C GLU A 122 15.05 -5.25 -10.21
N ILE A 123 14.57 -4.09 -10.65
CA ILE A 123 14.49 -2.89 -9.82
C ILE A 123 13.48 -3.11 -8.69
N ILE A 124 12.26 -3.56 -9.01
CA ILE A 124 11.19 -3.83 -8.05
C ILE A 124 11.63 -4.90 -7.04
N ALA A 125 12.19 -6.02 -7.51
CA ALA A 125 12.68 -7.11 -6.66
C ALA A 125 13.78 -6.64 -5.69
N GLY A 126 14.62 -5.68 -6.10
CA GLY A 126 15.62 -5.07 -5.23
C GLY A 126 15.04 -4.08 -4.21
N LEU A 127 14.07 -3.27 -4.61
CA LEU A 127 13.46 -2.24 -3.74
C LEU A 127 12.56 -2.83 -2.66
N MET A 128 11.77 -3.84 -2.99
CA MET A 128 10.70 -4.33 -2.12
C MET A 128 11.17 -4.86 -0.76
N PRO A 129 12.22 -5.70 -0.66
CA PRO A 129 12.74 -6.16 0.64
C PRO A 129 13.18 -5.00 1.54
N ASP A 130 13.78 -3.95 0.97
CA ASP A 130 14.24 -2.79 1.73
C ASP A 130 13.10 -1.88 2.17
N ILE A 131 12.09 -1.68 1.32
CA ILE A 131 10.86 -0.97 1.68
C ILE A 131 10.16 -1.68 2.84
N ILE A 132 10.00 -3.00 2.75
CA ILE A 132 9.33 -3.80 3.79
C ILE A 132 10.12 -3.76 5.10
N ARG A 133 11.45 -3.88 5.03
CA ARG A 133 12.31 -3.87 6.23
C ARG A 133 12.33 -2.52 6.94
N ASN A 134 12.30 -1.43 6.18
CA ASN A 134 12.41 -0.06 6.69
C ASN A 134 11.07 0.68 6.75
N PHE A 135 9.95 -0.06 6.68
CA PHE A 135 8.63 0.54 6.59
C PHE A 135 8.31 1.40 7.83
N PRO A 136 7.84 2.65 7.64
CA PRO A 136 7.75 3.66 8.71
C PRO A 136 6.51 3.49 9.59
N TRP A 137 6.30 2.30 10.14
CA TRP A 137 5.23 2.03 11.09
C TRP A 137 5.39 2.88 12.36
N PRO A 138 4.37 3.65 12.80
CA PRO A 138 4.42 4.39 14.06
C PRO A 138 4.68 3.48 15.27
N LYS A 139 4.23 2.22 15.18
CA LYS A 139 4.50 1.18 16.15
C LYS A 139 4.66 -0.15 15.42
N SER A 140 5.88 -0.66 15.33
CA SER A 140 6.19 -1.98 14.79
C SER A 140 6.48 -2.98 15.90
N MET A 141 6.30 -4.26 15.59
CA MET A 141 6.52 -5.40 16.48
C MET A 141 7.32 -6.48 15.76
N ARG A 142 7.95 -7.37 16.52
CA ARG A 142 8.53 -8.63 16.01
C ARG A 142 7.57 -9.75 16.36
N TRP A 143 7.45 -10.75 15.50
CA TRP A 143 6.42 -11.79 15.61
C TRP A 143 7.00 -13.20 15.58
N GLY A 144 6.31 -14.13 16.23
CA GLY A 144 6.60 -15.56 16.20
C GLY A 144 7.99 -15.96 16.71
N PRO A 145 8.44 -17.18 16.40
CA PRO A 145 9.76 -17.69 16.79
C PRO A 145 10.93 -16.86 16.24
N ALA A 146 10.74 -16.21 15.09
CA ALA A 146 11.74 -15.34 14.48
C ALA A 146 12.10 -14.16 15.38
N SER A 147 11.18 -13.68 16.22
CA SER A 147 11.41 -12.56 17.14
C SER A 147 12.58 -12.75 18.11
N ALA A 148 12.97 -14.01 18.39
CA ALA A 148 14.11 -14.36 19.24
C ALA A 148 15.47 -14.09 18.57
N LYS A 149 15.50 -13.95 17.24
CA LYS A 149 16.74 -13.72 16.47
C LYS A 149 17.00 -12.21 16.28
N PRO A 150 18.27 -11.77 16.33
CA PRO A 150 18.65 -10.45 15.84
C PRO A 150 18.26 -10.30 14.36
N GLY A 151 17.77 -9.13 13.97
CA GLY A 151 17.40 -8.84 12.58
C GLY A 151 16.00 -9.31 12.15
N ALA A 152 15.18 -9.86 13.05
CA ALA A 152 13.81 -10.26 12.75
C ALA A 152 12.98 -9.10 12.16
N LEU A 153 12.13 -9.41 11.18
CA LEU A 153 11.28 -8.42 10.53
C LEU A 153 10.39 -7.70 11.55
N ARG A 154 10.35 -6.38 11.43
CA ARG A 154 9.47 -5.52 12.22
C ARG A 154 8.30 -5.09 11.35
N TRP A 155 7.09 -5.45 11.76
CA TRP A 155 5.86 -5.06 11.07
C TRP A 155 4.77 -4.72 12.08
N VAL A 156 3.73 -3.98 11.68
CA VAL A 156 2.62 -3.62 12.57
C VAL A 156 1.92 -4.85 13.16
N ARG A 157 1.81 -5.90 12.34
CA ARG A 157 1.23 -7.22 12.59
C ARG A 157 1.95 -8.28 11.76
N PRO A 158 1.77 -9.60 11.96
CA PRO A 158 2.44 -10.57 11.10
C PRO A 158 2.08 -10.39 9.61
N LEU A 159 3.07 -10.15 8.76
CA LEU A 159 2.92 -10.23 7.30
C LEU A 159 2.64 -11.69 6.91
N GLN A 160 1.66 -11.92 6.04
CA GLN A 160 1.15 -13.26 5.70
C GLN A 160 1.50 -13.66 4.26
N SER A 161 1.42 -12.73 3.32
CA SER A 161 1.73 -13.00 1.92
C SER A 161 2.07 -11.71 1.18
N ILE A 162 2.78 -11.87 0.07
CA ILE A 162 3.11 -10.80 -0.86
C ILE A 162 2.67 -11.22 -2.25
N LEU A 163 1.81 -10.41 -2.86
CA LEU A 163 1.46 -10.55 -4.27
C LEU A 163 2.22 -9.48 -5.04
N CYS A 164 2.94 -9.84 -6.09
CA CYS A 164 3.64 -8.88 -6.94
C CYS A 164 3.66 -9.36 -8.39
N THR A 165 2.80 -8.77 -9.23
CA THR A 165 2.71 -9.10 -10.65
C THR A 165 3.01 -7.87 -11.50
N PHE A 166 3.70 -8.08 -12.62
CA PHE A 166 4.10 -7.03 -13.53
C PHE A 166 3.94 -7.47 -14.98
N GLY A 167 3.34 -6.65 -15.83
CA GLY A 167 3.25 -6.97 -17.25
C GLY A 167 2.29 -6.08 -18.02
N PRO A 168 2.31 -6.16 -19.36
CA PRO A 168 1.42 -5.39 -20.21
C PRO A 168 0.00 -5.91 -20.13
N GLU A 169 -0.96 -5.03 -20.44
CA GLU A 169 -2.37 -5.37 -20.45
C GLU A 169 -2.72 -6.52 -21.42
N THR A 170 -1.92 -6.73 -22.47
CA THR A 170 -2.22 -7.73 -23.50
C THR A 170 -1.59 -9.10 -23.26
N GLU A 171 -0.71 -9.27 -22.28
CA GLU A 171 0.06 -10.51 -22.08
C GLU A 171 -0.12 -11.08 -20.66
N GLU A 172 0.41 -12.28 -20.43
CA GLU A 172 0.49 -12.84 -19.08
C GLU A 172 1.52 -12.04 -18.27
N PRO A 173 1.12 -11.42 -17.15
CA PRO A 173 2.07 -10.74 -16.29
C PRO A 173 2.99 -11.75 -15.61
N VAL A 174 4.24 -11.36 -15.43
CA VAL A 174 5.22 -12.12 -14.68
C VAL A 174 5.03 -11.86 -13.18
N VAL A 175 5.43 -12.84 -12.36
CA VAL A 175 5.60 -12.63 -10.93
C VAL A 175 6.99 -12.02 -10.71
N VAL A 176 7.05 -10.87 -10.05
CA VAL A 176 8.33 -10.27 -9.66
C VAL A 176 8.86 -11.03 -8.45
N ASP A 177 9.90 -11.84 -8.64
CA ASP A 177 10.42 -12.78 -7.65
C ASP A 177 11.34 -12.11 -6.63
N PHE A 178 10.93 -12.09 -5.35
CA PHE A 178 11.76 -11.69 -4.22
C PHE A 178 11.26 -12.37 -2.94
N GLU A 179 12.11 -12.42 -1.93
CA GLU A 179 11.77 -13.00 -0.63
C GLU A 179 12.19 -12.07 0.50
N ILE A 180 11.36 -12.00 1.55
CA ILE A 180 11.69 -11.32 2.80
C ILE A 180 11.22 -12.17 3.98
N ASP A 181 12.16 -12.52 4.87
CA ASP A 181 11.89 -13.27 6.11
C ASP A 181 11.08 -14.57 5.89
N GLY A 182 11.39 -15.29 4.80
CA GLY A 182 10.72 -16.53 4.40
C GLY A 182 9.38 -16.34 3.68
N ILE A 183 8.97 -15.10 3.39
CA ILE A 183 7.78 -14.77 2.61
C ILE A 183 8.22 -14.42 1.19
N ARG A 184 8.01 -15.34 0.26
CA ARG A 184 8.29 -15.14 -1.16
C ARG A 184 7.10 -14.50 -1.86
N SER A 185 7.35 -13.57 -2.77
CA SER A 185 6.32 -12.97 -3.60
C SER A 185 5.68 -14.00 -4.54
N GLY A 186 4.41 -13.78 -4.86
CA GLY A 186 3.65 -14.66 -5.74
C GLY A 186 2.51 -13.93 -6.45
N ASN A 187 1.56 -14.71 -6.96
CA ASN A 187 0.33 -14.24 -7.59
C ASN A 187 -0.93 -14.74 -6.87
N ILE A 188 -0.80 -15.20 -5.63
CA ILE A 188 -1.90 -15.71 -4.80
C ILE A 188 -2.27 -14.66 -3.75
N THR A 189 -3.55 -14.34 -3.68
CA THR A 189 -4.17 -13.66 -2.56
C THR A 189 -5.28 -14.53 -1.97
N TYR A 190 -6.06 -13.98 -1.05
CA TYR A 190 -7.12 -14.67 -0.32
C TYR A 190 -8.33 -13.76 -0.22
N GLY A 191 -9.52 -14.31 -0.12
CA GLY A 191 -10.73 -13.52 0.14
C GLY A 191 -10.92 -13.14 1.60
N HIS A 192 -12.17 -12.89 1.97
CA HIS A 192 -12.57 -12.56 3.33
C HIS A 192 -12.25 -13.67 4.31
N ARG A 193 -11.67 -13.33 5.47
CA ARG A 193 -11.18 -14.29 6.49
C ARG A 193 -12.19 -15.38 6.87
N PHE A 194 -13.47 -15.00 6.95
CA PHE A 194 -14.52 -15.88 7.45
C PHE A 194 -15.53 -16.28 6.37
N LEU A 195 -15.75 -15.42 5.38
CA LEU A 195 -16.84 -15.59 4.40
C LEU A 195 -16.35 -16.29 3.13
N ALA A 196 -15.08 -16.11 2.76
CA ALA A 196 -14.47 -16.72 1.58
C ALA A 196 -12.94 -16.84 1.75
N PRO A 197 -12.44 -17.69 2.67
CA PRO A 197 -11.01 -17.75 3.01
C PRO A 197 -10.12 -18.42 1.94
N GLY A 198 -10.70 -18.85 0.83
CA GLY A 198 -10.00 -19.58 -0.22
C GLY A 198 -8.91 -18.76 -0.91
N GLU A 199 -7.94 -19.46 -1.47
CA GLU A 199 -6.90 -18.90 -2.32
C GLU A 199 -7.49 -18.36 -3.62
N ILE A 200 -6.92 -17.25 -4.09
CA ILE A 200 -7.31 -16.56 -5.30
C ILE A 200 -6.03 -16.31 -6.11
N THR A 201 -5.91 -16.96 -7.26
CA THR A 201 -4.87 -16.63 -8.24
C THR A 201 -5.26 -15.35 -8.99
N VAL A 202 -4.32 -14.41 -9.07
CA VAL A 202 -4.52 -13.07 -9.60
C VAL A 202 -3.51 -12.84 -10.72
N ARG A 203 -3.90 -12.09 -11.75
CA ARG A 203 -3.00 -11.72 -12.84
C ARG A 203 -2.63 -10.25 -12.75
N ARG A 204 -3.63 -9.38 -12.66
CA ARG A 204 -3.55 -7.92 -12.77
C ARG A 204 -4.54 -7.24 -11.82
N PHE A 205 -4.55 -5.92 -11.80
CA PHE A 205 -5.40 -5.17 -10.88
C PHE A 205 -6.91 -5.41 -11.13
N ASP A 206 -7.36 -5.46 -12.38
CA ASP A 206 -8.80 -5.55 -12.66
C ASP A 206 -9.40 -6.92 -12.26
N ASP A 207 -8.66 -8.02 -12.48
CA ASP A 207 -9.10 -9.33 -12.01
C ASP A 207 -8.91 -9.49 -10.50
N TYR A 208 -7.89 -8.85 -9.91
CA TYR A 208 -7.73 -8.75 -8.46
C TYR A 208 -8.95 -8.14 -7.78
N VAL A 209 -9.40 -6.96 -8.23
CA VAL A 209 -10.54 -6.25 -7.64
C VAL A 209 -11.82 -7.08 -7.75
N SER A 210 -12.13 -7.57 -8.95
CA SER A 210 -13.36 -8.33 -9.19
C SER A 210 -13.39 -9.66 -8.42
N LYS A 211 -12.26 -10.38 -8.33
CA LYS A 211 -12.16 -11.62 -7.55
C LYS A 211 -12.22 -11.36 -6.04
N LEU A 212 -11.60 -10.30 -5.54
CA LEU A 212 -11.71 -9.90 -4.14
C LEU A 212 -13.15 -9.57 -3.77
N GLU A 213 -13.86 -8.81 -4.61
CA GLU A 213 -15.25 -8.47 -4.38
C GLU A 213 -16.15 -9.72 -4.37
N ALA A 214 -15.98 -10.63 -5.33
CA ALA A 214 -16.66 -11.93 -5.34
C ALA A 214 -16.36 -12.75 -4.08
N ALA A 215 -15.15 -12.59 -3.53
CA ALA A 215 -14.71 -13.22 -2.28
C ALA A 215 -14.93 -12.32 -1.04
N LYS A 216 -15.91 -11.41 -1.10
CA LYS A 216 -16.38 -10.59 0.03
C LYS A 216 -15.29 -9.63 0.57
N VAL A 217 -14.56 -8.97 -0.31
CA VAL A 217 -13.60 -7.91 0.06
C VAL A 217 -13.83 -6.71 -0.85
N VAL A 218 -14.36 -5.63 -0.29
CA VAL A 218 -14.39 -4.33 -0.95
C VAL A 218 -13.03 -3.68 -0.73
N LEU A 219 -12.19 -3.62 -1.76
CA LEU A 219 -10.81 -3.14 -1.65
C LEU A 219 -10.71 -1.62 -1.37
N ASP A 220 -11.54 -0.83 -2.06
CA ASP A 220 -11.48 0.62 -2.00
C ASP A 220 -12.13 1.15 -0.71
N ALA A 221 -11.35 1.91 0.07
CA ALA A 221 -11.78 2.47 1.34
C ALA A 221 -12.89 3.52 1.17
N ASP A 222 -12.84 4.34 0.11
CA ASP A 222 -13.88 5.33 -0.14
C ASP A 222 -15.18 4.64 -0.55
N ARG A 223 -15.10 3.59 -1.38
CA ARG A 223 -16.26 2.75 -1.70
C ARG A 223 -16.86 2.09 -0.45
N ARG A 224 -16.03 1.60 0.48
CA ARG A 224 -16.53 1.05 1.76
C ARG A 224 -17.29 2.11 2.56
N LYS A 225 -16.78 3.35 2.63
CA LYS A 225 -17.48 4.46 3.31
C LYS A 225 -18.81 4.79 2.67
N GLU A 226 -18.86 4.84 1.34
CA GLU A 226 -20.10 5.09 0.59
C GLU A 226 -21.17 4.04 0.89
N ILE A 227 -20.80 2.75 0.88
CA ILE A 227 -21.70 1.65 1.23
C ILE A 227 -22.21 1.81 2.66
N ILE A 228 -21.30 1.98 3.63
CA ILE A 228 -21.66 2.10 5.06
C ILE A 228 -22.61 3.28 5.29
N LEU A 229 -22.30 4.44 4.71
CA LEU A 229 -23.09 5.65 4.91
C LEU A 229 -24.47 5.54 4.26
N ALA A 230 -24.54 5.01 3.04
CA ALA A 230 -25.80 4.81 2.34
C ALA A 230 -26.71 3.83 3.11
N ASP A 231 -26.18 2.68 3.52
CA ASP A 231 -26.95 1.67 4.24
C ASP A 231 -27.36 2.17 5.63
N ALA A 232 -26.49 2.90 6.34
CA ALA A 232 -26.81 3.48 7.64
C ALA A 232 -27.94 4.52 7.54
N ARG A 233 -27.90 5.40 6.52
CA ARG A 233 -28.97 6.37 6.26
C ARG A 233 -30.29 5.67 5.93
N ASN A 234 -30.25 4.67 5.04
CA ASN A 234 -31.44 3.92 4.64
C ASN A 234 -32.07 3.19 5.82
N LEU A 235 -31.25 2.54 6.66
CA LEU A 235 -31.72 1.79 7.82
C LEU A 235 -32.28 2.71 8.92
N ALA A 236 -31.67 3.86 9.15
CA ALA A 236 -32.22 4.89 10.05
C ALA A 236 -33.57 5.42 9.53
N PHE A 237 -33.63 5.82 8.26
CA PHE A 237 -34.83 6.36 7.63
C PHE A 237 -36.01 5.38 7.67
N ALA A 238 -35.76 4.11 7.34
CA ALA A 238 -36.77 3.04 7.38
C ALA A 238 -37.38 2.82 8.77
N ASN A 239 -36.72 3.29 9.83
CA ASN A 239 -37.17 3.20 11.22
C ASN A 239 -37.64 4.56 11.79
N GLY A 240 -37.83 5.58 10.95
CA GLY A 240 -38.28 6.90 11.39
C GLY A 240 -37.22 7.69 12.16
N LEU A 241 -35.94 7.41 11.90
CA LEU A 241 -34.80 8.00 12.59
C LEU A 241 -33.88 8.74 11.61
N ASP A 242 -33.11 9.68 12.14
CA ASP A 242 -31.98 10.30 11.44
C ASP A 242 -30.67 9.73 11.97
N LEU A 243 -29.73 9.48 11.06
CA LEU A 243 -28.35 9.12 11.41
C LEU A 243 -27.60 10.36 11.92
N VAL A 244 -26.90 10.24 13.06
CA VAL A 244 -25.94 11.27 13.48
C VAL A 244 -24.61 10.99 12.79
N GLU A 245 -24.39 11.67 11.67
CA GLU A 245 -23.19 11.50 10.84
C GLU A 245 -21.91 11.93 11.56
N ASP A 246 -20.84 11.16 11.36
CA ASP A 246 -19.53 11.39 11.95
C ASP A 246 -18.45 10.86 11.00
N GLU A 247 -17.85 11.75 10.22
CA GLU A 247 -16.87 11.38 9.20
C GLU A 247 -15.64 10.67 9.80
N GLY A 248 -15.23 11.07 11.02
CA GLY A 248 -14.12 10.45 11.71
C GLY A 248 -14.43 9.01 12.13
N LEU A 249 -15.65 8.75 12.58
CA LEU A 249 -16.11 7.39 12.87
C LEU A 249 -16.28 6.58 11.58
N LEU A 250 -16.79 7.17 10.49
CA LEU A 250 -16.93 6.53 9.19
C LEU A 250 -15.57 6.06 8.64
N GLU A 251 -14.54 6.90 8.73
CA GLU A 251 -13.18 6.52 8.39
C GLU A 251 -12.67 5.38 9.28
N GLU A 252 -12.93 5.42 10.59
CA GLU A 252 -12.51 4.36 11.50
C GLU A 252 -13.21 3.03 11.19
N VAL A 253 -14.54 3.02 11.06
CA VAL A 253 -15.36 1.83 10.84
C VAL A 253 -15.10 1.20 9.47
N SER A 254 -14.94 2.00 8.42
CA SER A 254 -14.54 1.49 7.09
C SER A 254 -13.15 0.84 7.09
N GLY A 255 -12.29 1.23 8.04
CA GLY A 255 -11.00 0.60 8.32
C GLY A 255 -11.07 -0.59 9.28
N LEU A 256 -12.24 -0.98 9.80
CA LEU A 256 -12.41 -2.18 10.63
C LEU A 256 -12.96 -3.38 9.84
N VAL A 257 -13.46 -3.15 8.63
CA VAL A 257 -14.15 -4.17 7.82
C VAL A 257 -13.58 -4.27 6.41
N GLU A 258 -13.57 -5.48 5.87
CA GLU A 258 -13.34 -5.76 4.45
C GLU A 258 -14.67 -5.90 3.69
N TRP A 259 -15.73 -6.37 4.36
CA TRP A 259 -17.09 -6.50 3.83
C TRP A 259 -18.08 -5.81 4.78
N PRO A 260 -18.53 -4.57 4.49
CA PRO A 260 -19.43 -3.88 5.38
C PRO A 260 -20.83 -4.51 5.37
N VAL A 261 -21.32 -4.89 6.56
CA VAL A 261 -22.71 -5.29 6.80
C VAL A 261 -23.29 -4.37 7.86
N VAL A 262 -24.16 -3.45 7.45
CA VAL A 262 -24.73 -2.44 8.35
C VAL A 262 -25.98 -2.99 9.04
N LEU A 263 -26.01 -2.90 10.37
CA LEU A 263 -27.09 -3.41 11.22
C LEU A 263 -27.56 -2.32 12.19
N MET A 264 -28.78 -2.48 12.70
CA MET A 264 -29.34 -1.62 13.73
C MET A 264 -29.47 -2.42 15.02
N GLY A 265 -28.89 -1.90 16.09
CA GLY A 265 -29.09 -2.39 17.44
C GLY A 265 -29.97 -1.44 18.25
N GLU A 266 -30.47 -1.93 19.37
CA GLU A 266 -31.19 -1.14 20.36
C GLU A 266 -30.64 -1.40 21.77
N PHE A 267 -30.83 -0.42 22.64
CA PHE A 267 -30.60 -0.54 24.07
C PHE A 267 -31.87 -0.15 24.84
N GLU A 268 -31.94 -0.48 26.13
CA GLU A 268 -33.13 -0.19 26.94
C GLU A 268 -33.40 1.32 27.00
N GLU A 269 -34.64 1.74 26.74
CA GLU A 269 -35.04 3.16 26.71
C GLU A 269 -34.72 3.89 28.02
N ALA A 270 -34.68 3.18 29.16
CA ALA A 270 -34.31 3.74 30.46
C ALA A 270 -32.92 4.40 30.46
N PHE A 271 -32.00 3.98 29.58
CA PHE A 271 -30.69 4.60 29.44
C PHE A 271 -30.73 5.98 28.77
N LEU A 272 -31.84 6.38 28.13
CA LEU A 272 -32.02 7.74 27.62
C LEU A 272 -32.13 8.80 28.73
N ALA A 273 -32.26 8.38 29.99
CA ALA A 273 -32.10 9.27 31.15
C ALA A 273 -30.65 9.76 31.35
N ILE A 274 -29.67 9.07 30.75
CA ILE A 274 -28.26 9.49 30.75
C ILE A 274 -28.08 10.64 29.75
N PRO A 275 -27.24 11.66 30.05
CA PRO A 275 -26.95 12.73 29.10
C PRO A 275 -26.51 12.22 27.72
N ALA A 276 -27.05 12.81 26.66
CA ALA A 276 -26.84 12.39 25.28
C ALA A 276 -25.34 12.34 24.90
N GLU A 277 -24.53 13.24 25.44
CA GLU A 277 -23.08 13.30 25.20
C GLU A 277 -22.38 12.05 25.74
N VAL A 278 -22.83 11.52 26.88
CA VAL A 278 -22.27 10.32 27.52
C VAL A 278 -22.67 9.07 26.74
N ILE A 279 -23.92 9.00 26.29
CA ILE A 279 -24.41 7.92 25.41
C ILE A 279 -23.60 7.92 24.12
N ARG A 280 -23.52 9.07 23.44
CA ARG A 280 -22.78 9.23 22.18
C ARG A 280 -21.31 8.88 22.36
N LEU A 281 -20.65 9.35 23.42
CA LEU A 281 -19.26 9.03 23.70
C LEU A 281 -19.05 7.54 23.87
N THR A 282 -19.91 6.86 24.63
CA THR A 282 -19.80 5.42 24.90
C THR A 282 -20.01 4.59 23.64
N ILE A 283 -21.08 4.86 22.88
CA ILE A 283 -21.42 4.14 21.65
C ILE A 283 -20.36 4.39 20.57
N ARG A 284 -19.90 5.62 20.40
CA ARG A 284 -18.87 5.99 19.42
C ARG A 284 -17.50 5.44 19.79
N ALA A 285 -17.01 5.68 21.00
CA ALA A 285 -15.62 5.40 21.36
C ALA A 285 -15.37 3.91 21.59
N ASN A 286 -16.29 3.22 22.28
CA ASN A 286 -16.10 1.84 22.72
C ASN A 286 -16.69 0.83 21.74
N GLN A 287 -17.88 1.13 21.18
CA GLN A 287 -18.60 0.20 20.29
C GLN A 287 -18.38 0.50 18.80
N LYS A 288 -17.79 1.65 18.46
CA LYS A 288 -17.57 2.07 17.06
C LYS A 288 -18.88 2.10 16.26
N CYS A 289 -19.94 2.58 16.90
CA CYS A 289 -21.29 2.63 16.35
C CYS A 289 -21.75 4.08 16.19
N PHE A 290 -22.62 4.32 15.22
CA PHE A 290 -23.29 5.60 15.03
C PHE A 290 -24.54 5.66 15.89
N VAL A 291 -24.79 6.80 16.52
CA VAL A 291 -26.05 7.04 17.22
C VAL A 291 -27.09 7.54 16.22
N THR A 292 -28.35 7.37 16.58
CA THR A 292 -29.48 7.90 15.82
C THR A 292 -30.31 8.85 16.68
N ARG A 293 -31.12 9.67 16.03
CA ARG A 293 -32.05 10.60 16.69
C ARG A 293 -33.42 10.49 16.05
N SER A 294 -34.44 10.92 16.78
CA SER A 294 -35.78 11.03 16.21
C SER A 294 -35.79 12.04 15.05
N GLN A 295 -36.56 11.75 13.99
CA GLN A 295 -36.67 12.66 12.86
C GLN A 295 -37.16 14.04 13.29
N GLY A 296 -36.48 15.09 12.81
CA GLY A 296 -36.82 16.48 13.11
C GLY A 296 -36.35 17.00 14.47
N GLU A 297 -35.78 16.15 15.32
CA GLU A 297 -35.15 16.55 16.58
C GLU A 297 -33.66 16.84 16.37
N SER A 298 -33.14 17.90 16.98
CA SER A 298 -31.71 18.25 16.88
C SER A 298 -30.85 17.54 17.92
N GLU A 299 -31.37 17.36 19.14
CA GLU A 299 -30.61 16.94 20.33
C GLU A 299 -31.08 15.61 20.93
N ALA A 300 -32.33 15.20 20.71
CA ALA A 300 -32.90 14.00 21.31
C ALA A 300 -32.44 12.71 20.60
N LEU A 301 -31.53 11.96 21.22
CA LEU A 301 -31.12 10.64 20.75
C LEU A 301 -32.28 9.64 20.85
N SER A 302 -32.28 8.65 19.95
CA SER A 302 -33.11 7.46 20.09
C SER A 302 -32.37 6.38 20.87
N ASN A 303 -33.08 5.33 21.30
CA ASN A 303 -32.47 4.15 21.92
C ASN A 303 -31.85 3.18 20.90
N ARG A 304 -31.67 3.61 19.65
CA ARG A 304 -31.12 2.81 18.55
C ARG A 304 -29.79 3.34 18.04
N PHE A 305 -28.96 2.42 17.58
CA PHE A 305 -27.64 2.71 17.03
C PHE A 305 -27.37 1.87 15.79
N ILE A 306 -26.50 2.37 14.93
CA ILE A 306 -26.03 1.66 13.74
C ILE A 306 -24.63 1.11 13.99
N LEU A 307 -24.45 -0.16 13.72
CA LEU A 307 -23.15 -0.82 13.76
C LEU A 307 -22.80 -1.40 12.37
N THR A 308 -21.51 -1.59 12.12
CA THR A 308 -21.04 -2.26 10.90
C THR A 308 -20.30 -3.53 11.30
N ALA A 309 -20.86 -4.67 10.92
CA ALA A 309 -20.22 -5.96 11.06
C ALA A 309 -19.33 -6.26 9.83
N ASN A 310 -18.31 -7.08 10.04
CA ASN A 310 -17.48 -7.63 8.96
C ASN A 310 -17.93 -9.03 8.53
N ILE A 311 -19.11 -9.48 9.00
CA ILE A 311 -19.66 -10.81 8.73
C ILE A 311 -21.16 -10.69 8.49
N GLU A 312 -21.70 -11.56 7.63
CA GLU A 312 -23.13 -11.68 7.41
C GLU A 312 -23.74 -12.54 8.53
N ALA A 313 -24.74 -11.99 9.23
CA ALA A 313 -25.46 -12.72 10.28
C ALA A 313 -26.37 -13.78 9.67
N LYS A 314 -26.47 -14.96 10.29
CA LYS A 314 -27.26 -16.09 9.77
C LYS A 314 -28.77 -15.82 9.74
N ASP A 315 -29.26 -14.95 10.63
CA ASP A 315 -30.65 -14.53 10.76
C ASP A 315 -30.96 -13.20 10.05
N GLY A 316 -29.97 -12.61 9.37
CA GLY A 316 -30.07 -11.30 8.75
C GLY A 316 -30.04 -10.12 9.74
N GLY A 317 -29.54 -10.35 10.97
CA GLY A 317 -29.41 -9.31 12.00
C GLY A 317 -30.72 -9.01 12.74
N LYS A 318 -31.55 -10.04 12.95
CA LYS A 318 -32.80 -9.97 13.70
C LYS A 318 -32.63 -10.36 15.16
#